data_AF-A0A0W0SY38-F1
#
_entry.id   AF-A0A0W0SY38-F1
#
_cell.length_a   1.000
_cell.length_b   1.000
_cell.length_c   1.000
_cell.angle_alpha   90.00
_cell.angle_beta   90.00
_cell.angle_gamma   90.00
#
_symmetry.space_group_name_H-M   'P 1'
#
loop_
_entity.id
_entity.type
_entity.pdbx_description
1 polymer ?
#
loop_
_entity_poly.entity_id
_entity_poly.type
_entity_poly.pdbx_seq_one_letter_code
_entity_poly.pdbx_strand_id
1 'polypeptide(L)'
;MMTFLGPFWCQRDRAWVRFNIDQGRARAEIFQGDSTISTWQSVDHGSWPTSYGHDLEGQEIFYSLKNGVLYSTEGKASRWEPEEFQANYYLVDGWSSYNISAEKRKTGFDPFTDYQKDARPLAPYHQLPQTPEMVEQEKERIRSAQETENFKWQSFKRRELRAPQLTAAARGTVFAENVSALALLSTKLDHVLAEYPYNKFETCADYLKFLKHLIEIYDDPLHQQINQVAYQTDVDIELGLVGDELLRRSLIEHKKTVFFNLLREEVAFICQEFNKEYNILSPEDIAEPELEQPLQIYEREQELYETIYEGSNPELTQLEQIQIAVTLAQCNYREWFEDKSGVKEIRGRDGFFSRWFFRHGDSGQKRAINFSTEIHAEQITENEATTLVNSLLRDNKTAYHRHSFASFLLDELKLIQNSPWSTIAADRESNLYNQSTVIDALESYVYHQMQW
;
A
#
# COMPACT_ATOMS: atom_id res chain seq x y z
N MET A 1 14.40 -42.22 -37.82
CA MET A 1 14.30 -40.84 -37.32
C MET A 1 12.93 -40.76 -36.66
N MET A 2 12.90 -40.30 -35.42
CA MET A 2 11.67 -40.18 -34.65
C MET A 2 10.93 -38.93 -35.12
N THR A 3 9.69 -39.07 -35.54
CA THR A 3 8.87 -37.95 -36.02
C THR A 3 7.79 -37.65 -34.99
N PHE A 4 7.67 -36.37 -34.61
CA PHE A 4 6.62 -35.89 -33.73
C PHE A 4 5.54 -35.19 -34.56
N LEU A 5 4.28 -35.51 -34.27
CA LEU A 5 3.12 -34.89 -34.85
C LEU A 5 2.25 -34.31 -33.72
N GLY A 6 2.00 -32.99 -33.76
CA GLY A 6 1.33 -32.25 -32.69
C GLY A 6 2.30 -31.33 -31.93
N PRO A 7 1.89 -30.79 -30.76
CA PRO A 7 0.69 -31.13 -29.99
C PRO A 7 -0.60 -30.57 -30.58
N PHE A 8 -1.71 -31.29 -30.37
CA PHE A 8 -3.04 -30.94 -30.82
C PHE A 8 -4.00 -30.87 -29.63
N TRP A 9 -4.90 -29.88 -29.61
CA TRP A 9 -5.93 -29.83 -28.58
C TRP A 9 -7.15 -30.67 -28.96
N CYS A 10 -7.55 -31.58 -28.06
CA CYS A 10 -8.78 -32.35 -28.14
C CYS A 10 -9.80 -31.79 -27.14
N GLN A 11 -10.77 -31.03 -27.65
CA GLN A 11 -11.77 -30.37 -26.80
C GLN A 11 -12.71 -31.34 -26.10
N ARG A 12 -13.04 -32.46 -26.75
CA ARG A 12 -13.88 -33.52 -26.18
C ARG A 12 -13.28 -34.07 -24.88
N ASP A 13 -11.97 -34.32 -24.90
CA ASP A 13 -11.25 -34.98 -23.81
C ASP A 13 -10.52 -33.98 -22.90
N ARG A 14 -10.59 -32.68 -23.23
CA ARG A 14 -9.90 -31.58 -22.55
C ARG A 14 -8.41 -31.87 -22.36
N ALA A 15 -7.78 -32.40 -23.41
CA ALA A 15 -6.41 -32.85 -23.38
C ALA A 15 -5.65 -32.40 -24.61
N TRP A 16 -4.37 -32.10 -24.43
CA TRP A 16 -3.41 -32.08 -25.52
C TRP A 16 -3.02 -33.50 -25.89
N VAL A 17 -2.89 -33.75 -27.18
CA VAL A 17 -2.49 -35.05 -27.74
C VAL A 17 -1.36 -34.81 -28.71
N ARG A 18 -0.31 -35.62 -28.64
CA ARG A 18 0.73 -35.67 -29.67
C ARG A 18 1.04 -37.11 -30.03
N PHE A 19 1.58 -37.31 -31.22
CA PHE A 19 1.93 -38.63 -31.73
C PHE A 19 3.43 -38.70 -31.96
N ASN A 20 4.01 -39.78 -31.46
CA ASN A 20 5.41 -40.13 -31.58
C ASN A 20 5.49 -41.32 -32.55
N ILE A 21 6.16 -41.11 -33.68
CA ILE A 21 6.19 -42.07 -34.78
C ILE A 21 7.63 -42.52 -34.99
N ASP A 22 7.87 -43.81 -34.76
CA ASP A 22 9.18 -44.44 -34.96
C ASP A 22 9.03 -45.69 -35.82
N GLN A 23 9.75 -45.72 -36.93
CA GLN A 23 9.74 -46.84 -37.90
C GLN A 23 8.31 -47.23 -38.36
N GLY A 24 7.44 -46.23 -38.54
CA GLY A 24 6.05 -46.44 -38.98
C GLY A 24 5.10 -46.95 -37.88
N ARG A 25 5.59 -47.13 -36.64
CA ARG A 25 4.74 -47.37 -35.47
C ARG A 25 4.51 -46.07 -34.73
N ALA A 26 3.24 -45.73 -34.54
CA ALA A 26 2.83 -44.56 -33.78
C ALA A 26 2.49 -44.95 -32.33
N ARG A 27 2.80 -44.04 -31.41
CA ARG A 27 2.27 -44.00 -30.04
C ARG A 27 1.69 -42.63 -29.78
N ALA A 28 0.63 -42.56 -29.00
CA ALA A 28 0.06 -41.30 -28.59
C ALA A 28 0.57 -40.94 -27.19
N GLU A 29 0.67 -39.64 -26.94
CA GLU A 29 0.94 -39.07 -25.63
C GLU A 29 -0.12 -38.01 -25.36
N ILE A 30 -0.70 -38.05 -24.16
CA ILE A 30 -1.77 -37.15 -23.74
C ILE A 30 -1.35 -36.32 -22.53
N PHE A 31 -1.78 -35.07 -22.48
CA PHE A 31 -1.60 -34.18 -21.34
C PHE A 31 -2.91 -33.47 -21.02
N GLN A 32 -3.40 -33.64 -19.80
CA GLN A 32 -4.61 -32.99 -19.30
C GLN A 32 -4.21 -31.74 -18.52
N GLY A 33 -4.63 -30.56 -18.99
CA GLY A 33 -4.21 -29.25 -18.46
C GLY A 33 -4.55 -29.02 -16.98
N ASP A 34 -5.56 -29.72 -16.46
CA ASP A 34 -6.00 -29.61 -15.06
C ASP A 34 -5.31 -30.60 -14.12
N SER A 35 -4.42 -31.45 -14.63
CA SER A 35 -3.78 -32.47 -13.81
C SER A 35 -2.62 -31.89 -13.01
N THR A 36 -2.46 -32.34 -11.76
CA THR A 36 -1.26 -32.08 -10.94
C THR A 36 0.02 -32.69 -11.54
N ILE A 37 -0.11 -33.44 -12.64
CA ILE A 37 0.96 -34.17 -13.31
C ILE A 37 1.42 -33.34 -14.51
N SER A 38 2.60 -32.74 -14.40
CA SER A 38 3.18 -31.89 -15.46
C SER A 38 3.85 -32.68 -16.59
N THR A 39 3.43 -33.91 -16.87
CA THR A 39 4.12 -34.81 -17.81
C THR A 39 3.14 -35.48 -18.76
N TRP A 40 3.57 -35.66 -20.01
CA TRP A 40 2.88 -36.43 -21.03
C TRP A 40 2.71 -37.90 -20.61
N GLN A 41 1.50 -38.43 -20.77
CA GLN A 41 1.16 -39.82 -20.48
C GLN A 41 1.04 -40.61 -21.78
N SER A 42 1.80 -41.70 -21.89
CA SER A 42 1.75 -42.55 -23.09
C SER A 42 0.49 -43.40 -23.12
N VAL A 43 -0.12 -43.49 -24.30
CA VAL A 43 -1.30 -44.30 -24.60
C VAL A 43 -1.09 -45.05 -25.92
N ASP A 44 -1.34 -46.36 -25.90
CA ASP A 44 -1.12 -47.24 -27.05
C ASP A 44 -2.30 -47.29 -28.03
N HIS A 45 -3.45 -46.77 -27.63
CA HIS A 45 -4.66 -46.72 -28.44
C HIS A 45 -5.56 -45.57 -28.00
N GLY A 46 -6.41 -45.10 -28.91
CA GLY A 46 -7.38 -44.05 -28.63
C GLY A 46 -7.85 -43.38 -29.90
N SER A 47 -8.83 -42.48 -29.76
CA SER A 47 -9.35 -41.68 -30.86
C SER A 47 -9.56 -40.27 -30.37
N TRP A 48 -9.22 -39.26 -31.17
CA TRP A 48 -9.19 -37.87 -30.73
C TRP A 48 -9.67 -36.94 -31.87
N PRO A 49 -10.84 -36.30 -31.71
CA PRO A 49 -11.19 -35.13 -32.53
C PRO A 49 -10.30 -33.97 -32.09
N THR A 50 -9.43 -33.53 -32.98
CA THR A 50 -8.48 -32.45 -32.71
C THR A 50 -8.81 -31.23 -33.55
N SER A 51 -8.63 -30.05 -32.96
CA SER A 51 -9.19 -28.82 -33.53
C SER A 51 -8.15 -27.73 -33.82
N TYR A 52 -6.90 -27.95 -33.39
CA TYR A 52 -5.80 -26.99 -33.51
C TYR A 52 -4.53 -27.73 -33.94
N GLY A 53 -4.14 -27.56 -35.20
CA GLY A 53 -2.85 -28.00 -35.74
C GLY A 53 -1.87 -26.84 -35.92
N HIS A 54 -0.60 -27.14 -36.11
CA HIS A 54 0.51 -26.18 -36.04
C HIS A 54 0.39 -24.96 -36.99
N ASP A 55 -0.40 -25.06 -38.07
CA ASP A 55 -0.53 -24.02 -39.11
C ASP A 55 -1.98 -23.77 -39.60
N LEU A 56 -2.99 -24.42 -39.03
CA LEU A 56 -4.38 -24.33 -39.50
C LEU A 56 -5.33 -24.16 -38.32
N GLU A 57 -5.68 -22.92 -38.02
CA GLU A 57 -6.81 -22.64 -37.14
C GLU A 57 -8.11 -23.10 -37.81
N GLY A 58 -8.87 -23.95 -37.12
CA GLY A 58 -10.29 -24.15 -37.41
C GLY A 58 -10.67 -25.35 -38.29
N GLN A 59 -9.71 -26.19 -38.72
CA GLN A 59 -10.06 -27.46 -39.36
C GLN A 59 -9.95 -28.62 -38.36
N GLU A 60 -11.09 -29.20 -38.01
CA GLU A 60 -11.16 -30.39 -37.16
C GLU A 60 -10.61 -31.61 -37.92
N ILE A 61 -9.58 -32.24 -37.36
CA ILE A 61 -9.02 -33.50 -37.84
C ILE A 61 -9.25 -34.55 -36.76
N PHE A 62 -9.86 -35.66 -37.13
CA PHE A 62 -10.03 -36.80 -36.24
C PHE A 62 -8.87 -37.78 -36.43
N TYR A 63 -8.14 -38.04 -35.35
CA TYR A 63 -7.09 -39.05 -35.31
C TYR A 63 -7.58 -40.31 -34.61
N SER A 64 -7.14 -41.47 -35.08
CA SER A 64 -7.37 -42.76 -34.41
C SER A 64 -6.09 -43.58 -34.39
N LEU A 65 -5.69 -44.07 -33.22
CA LEU A 65 -4.54 -44.93 -33.04
C LEU A 65 -5.02 -46.35 -32.74
N LYS A 66 -4.75 -47.28 -33.65
CA LYS A 66 -5.11 -48.70 -33.51
C LYS A 66 -3.93 -49.57 -33.95
N ASN A 67 -3.54 -50.54 -33.11
CA ASN A 67 -2.46 -51.50 -33.40
C ASN A 67 -1.13 -50.84 -33.81
N GLY A 68 -0.82 -49.67 -33.23
CA GLY A 68 0.39 -48.91 -33.56
C GLY A 68 0.35 -48.20 -34.92
N VAL A 69 -0.80 -48.15 -35.60
CA VAL A 69 -1.01 -47.40 -36.85
C VAL A 69 -1.87 -46.18 -36.54
N LEU A 70 -1.40 -45.00 -36.96
CA LEU A 70 -2.13 -43.75 -36.82
C LEU A 70 -2.96 -43.47 -38.08
N TYR A 71 -4.26 -43.32 -37.90
CA TYR A 71 -5.23 -42.97 -38.92
C TYR A 71 -5.70 -41.53 -38.71
N SER A 72 -6.05 -40.84 -39.80
CA SER A 72 -6.64 -39.49 -39.76
C SER A 72 -7.79 -39.33 -40.76
N THR A 73 -8.75 -38.47 -40.43
CA THR A 73 -9.80 -38.04 -41.35
C THR A 73 -10.26 -36.61 -41.01
N GLU A 74 -10.66 -35.86 -42.03
CA GLU A 74 -11.31 -34.55 -41.88
C GLU A 74 -12.85 -34.66 -41.88
N GLY A 75 -13.40 -35.89 -41.96
CA GLY A 75 -14.84 -36.13 -42.08
C GLY A 75 -15.46 -35.72 -43.42
N LYS A 76 -14.64 -35.36 -44.42
CA LYS A 76 -15.13 -35.03 -45.77
C LYS A 76 -15.59 -36.29 -46.48
N ALA A 77 -16.82 -36.30 -46.99
CA ALA A 77 -17.38 -37.42 -47.74
C ALA A 77 -16.48 -37.79 -48.94
N SER A 78 -16.36 -39.09 -49.21
CA SER A 78 -15.67 -39.63 -50.38
C SER A 78 -16.49 -39.30 -51.63
N ARG A 79 -15.79 -38.94 -52.72
CA ARG A 79 -16.43 -38.64 -54.01
C ARG A 79 -17.12 -39.86 -54.61
N TRP A 80 -16.60 -41.05 -54.31
CA TRP A 80 -17.03 -42.31 -54.92
C TRP A 80 -18.06 -43.04 -54.07
N GLU A 81 -18.01 -42.83 -52.76
CA GLU A 81 -18.89 -43.46 -51.77
C GLU A 81 -19.33 -42.38 -50.77
N PRO A 82 -20.41 -41.63 -51.06
CA PRO A 82 -20.82 -40.47 -50.24
C PRO A 82 -21.16 -40.81 -48.78
N GLU A 83 -21.41 -42.09 -48.50
CA GLU A 83 -21.65 -42.61 -47.15
C GLU A 83 -20.36 -42.82 -46.34
N GLU A 84 -19.20 -42.80 -47.00
CA GLU A 84 -17.89 -42.90 -46.36
C GLU A 84 -17.14 -41.57 -46.43
N PHE A 85 -16.19 -41.36 -45.50
CA PHE A 85 -15.32 -40.18 -45.51
C PHE A 85 -13.90 -40.53 -45.94
N GLN A 86 -13.20 -39.53 -46.47
CA GLN A 86 -11.79 -39.65 -46.85
C GLN A 86 -10.93 -39.86 -45.61
N ALA A 87 -10.09 -40.89 -45.63
CA ALA A 87 -9.19 -41.20 -44.54
C ALA A 87 -7.77 -41.42 -45.06
N ASN A 88 -6.81 -41.21 -44.16
CA ASN A 88 -5.41 -41.48 -44.38
C ASN A 88 -4.86 -42.30 -43.22
N TYR A 89 -3.74 -42.98 -43.44
CA TYR A 89 -2.93 -43.61 -42.40
C TYR A 89 -1.47 -43.21 -42.55
N TYR A 90 -0.75 -43.15 -41.45
CA TYR A 90 0.64 -42.70 -41.43
C TYR A 90 1.61 -43.88 -41.59
N LEU A 91 2.53 -43.76 -42.53
CA LEU A 91 3.62 -44.70 -42.81
C LEU A 91 4.99 -44.03 -42.59
N VAL A 92 6.07 -44.80 -42.72
CA VAL A 92 7.46 -44.27 -42.62
C VAL A 92 7.69 -43.08 -43.55
N ASP A 93 7.09 -43.10 -44.75
CA ASP A 93 7.25 -42.07 -45.78
C ASP A 93 6.15 -40.98 -45.73
N GLY A 94 5.31 -40.95 -44.70
CA GLY A 94 4.26 -39.96 -44.49
C GLY A 94 2.82 -40.49 -44.66
N TRP A 95 1.88 -39.59 -44.96
CA TRP A 95 0.46 -39.92 -45.08
C TRP A 95 0.14 -40.66 -46.38
N SER A 96 -0.62 -41.75 -46.28
CA SER A 96 -1.15 -42.51 -47.41
C SER A 96 -2.67 -42.64 -47.32
N SER A 97 -3.34 -42.64 -48.47
CA SER A 97 -4.80 -42.79 -48.54
C SER A 97 -5.26 -44.14 -47.99
N TYR A 98 -6.29 -44.14 -47.15
CA TYR A 98 -6.90 -45.32 -46.55
C TYR A 98 -8.31 -45.53 -47.11
N ASN A 99 -8.58 -46.71 -47.67
CA ASN A 99 -9.91 -47.08 -48.18
C ASN A 99 -10.67 -47.87 -47.10
N ILE A 100 -11.52 -47.17 -46.34
CA ILE A 100 -12.29 -47.74 -45.23
C ILE A 100 -13.19 -48.88 -45.73
N SER A 101 -13.97 -48.63 -46.78
CA SER A 101 -14.87 -49.57 -47.45
C SER A 101 -14.24 -50.91 -47.81
N ALA A 102 -13.08 -50.85 -48.45
CA ALA A 102 -12.37 -52.03 -48.92
C ALA A 102 -11.85 -52.86 -47.74
N GLU A 103 -11.27 -52.20 -46.74
CA GLU A 103 -10.72 -52.89 -45.57
C GLU A 103 -11.85 -53.47 -44.70
N LYS A 104 -12.93 -52.73 -44.46
CA LYS A 104 -14.10 -53.19 -43.72
C LYS A 104 -14.75 -54.42 -44.36
N ARG A 105 -14.87 -54.46 -45.69
CA ARG A 105 -15.38 -55.64 -46.41
C ARG A 105 -14.45 -56.85 -46.30
N LYS A 106 -13.13 -56.61 -46.28
CA LYS A 106 -12.11 -57.67 -46.27
C LYS A 106 -11.89 -58.28 -44.89
N THR A 107 -11.80 -57.43 -43.86
CA THR A 107 -11.35 -57.82 -42.52
C THR A 107 -12.35 -57.47 -41.43
N GLY A 108 -13.39 -56.68 -41.73
CA GLY A 108 -14.30 -56.12 -40.73
C GLY A 108 -13.69 -54.97 -39.92
N PHE A 109 -12.46 -54.55 -40.23
CA PHE A 109 -11.74 -53.54 -39.48
C PHE A 109 -12.13 -52.12 -39.91
N ASP A 110 -12.49 -51.30 -38.94
CA ASP A 110 -12.83 -49.88 -39.11
C ASP A 110 -12.11 -49.07 -38.01
N PRO A 111 -11.10 -48.25 -38.34
CA PRO A 111 -10.37 -47.48 -37.33
C PRO A 111 -11.18 -46.29 -36.80
N PHE A 112 -12.34 -45.98 -37.38
CA PHE A 112 -13.14 -44.80 -37.06
C PHE A 112 -14.51 -45.14 -36.44
N THR A 113 -14.66 -46.30 -35.79
CA THR A 113 -15.90 -46.70 -35.10
C THR A 113 -16.39 -45.66 -34.09
N ASP A 114 -15.46 -44.92 -33.49
CA ASP A 114 -15.72 -43.93 -32.46
C ASP A 114 -15.80 -42.49 -33.03
N TYR A 115 -15.85 -42.35 -34.36
CA TYR A 115 -15.93 -41.05 -35.00
C TYR A 115 -17.26 -40.37 -34.67
N GLN A 116 -17.16 -39.26 -33.95
CA GLN A 116 -18.26 -38.35 -33.69
C GLN A 116 -17.72 -36.94 -33.90
N LYS A 117 -18.32 -36.20 -34.84
CA LYS A 117 -17.99 -34.80 -35.05
C LYS A 117 -18.42 -34.01 -33.81
N ASP A 118 -17.51 -33.27 -33.19
CA ASP A 118 -17.89 -32.48 -32.01
C ASP A 118 -18.78 -31.32 -32.47
N ALA A 119 -20.02 -31.28 -31.97
CA ALA A 119 -20.97 -30.22 -32.31
C ALA A 119 -20.67 -28.91 -31.55
N ARG A 120 -19.74 -28.94 -30.59
CA ARG A 120 -19.41 -27.77 -29.77
C ARG A 120 -18.55 -26.77 -30.54
N PRO A 121 -18.82 -25.46 -30.41
CA PRO A 121 -17.91 -24.43 -30.89
C PRO A 121 -16.50 -24.61 -30.31
N LEU A 122 -15.49 -24.43 -31.16
CA LEU A 122 -14.10 -24.55 -30.76
C LEU A 122 -13.72 -23.43 -29.79
N ALA A 123 -13.06 -23.79 -28.69
CA ALA A 123 -12.56 -22.83 -27.71
C ALA A 123 -11.39 -22.03 -28.31
N PRO A 124 -11.39 -20.68 -28.28
CA PRO A 124 -10.32 -19.87 -28.86
C PRO A 124 -8.91 -20.30 -28.39
N TYR A 125 -7.92 -20.28 -29.27
CA TYR A 125 -6.57 -20.79 -29.00
C TYR A 125 -5.93 -20.17 -27.73
N HIS A 126 -6.07 -18.86 -27.54
CA HIS A 126 -5.55 -18.14 -26.36
C HIS A 126 -6.22 -18.52 -25.03
N GLN A 127 -7.31 -19.29 -25.06
CA GLN A 127 -8.02 -19.79 -23.87
C GLN A 127 -7.66 -21.25 -23.57
N LEU A 128 -6.87 -21.91 -24.44
CA LEU A 128 -6.47 -23.29 -24.23
C LEU A 128 -5.43 -23.39 -23.11
N PRO A 129 -5.40 -24.49 -22.34
CA PRO A 129 -4.32 -24.74 -21.39
C PRO A 129 -2.97 -24.76 -22.09
N GLN A 130 -1.90 -24.30 -21.45
CA GLN A 130 -0.55 -24.40 -22.01
C GLN A 130 -0.04 -25.85 -21.95
N THR A 131 0.78 -26.26 -22.91
CA THR A 131 1.48 -27.56 -22.85
C THR A 131 2.63 -27.52 -21.84
N PRO A 132 3.13 -28.66 -21.36
CA PRO A 132 4.29 -28.70 -20.45
C PRO A 132 5.51 -27.97 -21.03
N GLU A 133 5.76 -28.09 -22.34
CA GLU A 133 6.86 -27.41 -23.02
C GLU A 133 6.66 -25.88 -23.04
N MET A 134 5.44 -25.41 -23.28
CA MET A 134 5.13 -23.98 -23.26
C MET A 134 5.28 -23.40 -21.85
N VAL A 135 4.84 -24.13 -20.82
CA VAL A 135 5.03 -23.74 -19.42
C VAL A 135 6.51 -23.66 -19.07
N GLU A 136 7.32 -24.64 -19.50
CA GLU A 136 8.76 -24.63 -19.22
C GLU A 136 9.50 -23.53 -19.99
N GLN A 137 9.14 -23.29 -21.24
CA GLN A 137 9.67 -22.16 -22.03
C GLN A 137 9.33 -20.81 -21.37
N GLU A 138 8.11 -20.65 -20.87
CA GLU A 138 7.71 -19.44 -20.16
C GLU A 138 8.48 -19.27 -18.84
N LYS A 139 8.68 -20.36 -18.08
CA LYS A 139 9.53 -20.33 -16.88
C LYS A 139 10.97 -19.94 -17.20
N GLU A 140 11.55 -20.48 -18.26
CA GLU A 140 12.91 -20.14 -18.70
C GLU A 140 12.99 -18.67 -19.14
N ARG A 141 11.97 -18.19 -19.87
CA ARG A 141 11.86 -16.78 -20.27
C ARG A 141 11.81 -15.86 -19.06
N ILE A 142 11.01 -16.20 -18.05
CA ILE A 142 10.92 -15.45 -16.78
C ILE A 142 12.26 -15.48 -16.05
N ARG A 143 12.90 -16.65 -15.93
CA ARG A 143 14.20 -16.82 -15.26
C ARG A 143 15.28 -15.99 -15.94
N SER A 144 15.38 -16.06 -17.27
CA SER A 144 16.33 -15.28 -18.06
C SER A 144 16.09 -13.77 -17.94
N ALA A 145 14.82 -13.33 -17.92
CA ALA A 145 14.47 -11.93 -17.68
C ALA A 145 14.90 -11.47 -16.27
N GLN A 146 14.67 -12.29 -15.24
CA GLN A 146 15.10 -12.02 -13.86
C GLN A 146 16.63 -11.97 -13.73
N GLU A 147 17.36 -12.89 -14.36
CA GLU A 147 18.82 -12.89 -14.38
C GLU A 147 19.38 -11.63 -15.06
N THR A 148 18.77 -11.22 -16.18
CA THR A 148 19.13 -9.99 -16.89
C THR A 148 18.89 -8.76 -16.02
N GLU A 149 17.74 -8.71 -15.33
CA GLU A 149 17.41 -7.62 -14.40
C GLU A 149 18.41 -7.59 -13.23
N ASN A 150 18.71 -8.74 -12.64
CA ASN A 150 19.66 -8.86 -11.54
C ASN A 150 21.07 -8.40 -11.97
N PHE A 151 21.53 -8.81 -13.16
CA PHE A 151 22.80 -8.36 -13.70
C PHE A 151 22.83 -6.83 -13.89
N LYS A 152 21.74 -6.25 -14.40
CA LYS A 152 21.57 -4.80 -14.52
C LYS A 152 21.61 -4.11 -13.17
N TRP A 153 20.92 -4.65 -12.15
CA TRP A 153 20.93 -4.14 -10.78
C TRP A 153 22.31 -4.16 -10.15
N GLN A 154 23.06 -5.27 -10.28
CA GLN A 154 24.42 -5.35 -9.74
C GLN A 154 25.37 -4.32 -10.38
N SER A 155 25.17 -4.02 -11.66
CA SER A 155 25.92 -2.96 -12.35
C SER A 155 25.50 -1.56 -11.87
N PHE A 156 24.19 -1.38 -11.65
CA PHE A 156 23.60 -0.14 -11.17
C PHE A 156 24.07 0.25 -9.76
N LYS A 157 24.29 -0.72 -8.87
CA LYS A 157 24.79 -0.52 -7.50
C LYS A 157 26.11 0.25 -7.37
N ARG A 158 26.86 0.40 -8.46
CA ARG A 158 28.15 1.11 -8.51
C ARG A 158 28.01 2.57 -8.91
N ARG A 159 26.82 3.02 -9.31
CA ARG A 159 26.55 4.38 -9.78
C ARG A 159 26.17 5.29 -8.61
N GLU A 160 26.52 6.56 -8.71
CA GLU A 160 26.01 7.59 -7.81
C GLU A 160 24.54 7.89 -8.13
N LEU A 161 23.67 7.71 -7.15
CA LEU A 161 22.23 7.63 -7.36
C LEU A 161 21.48 8.93 -7.08
N ARG A 162 22.04 9.85 -6.28
CA ARG A 162 21.33 11.05 -5.79
C ARG A 162 21.85 12.36 -6.37
N ALA A 163 23.14 12.46 -6.67
CA ALA A 163 23.72 13.72 -7.16
C ALA A 163 23.05 14.25 -8.45
N PRO A 164 22.71 13.42 -9.46
CA PRO A 164 21.98 13.90 -10.64
C PRO A 164 20.57 14.45 -10.36
N GLN A 165 19.96 14.07 -9.24
CA GLN A 165 18.55 14.32 -8.90
C GLN A 165 18.38 15.53 -7.99
N LEU A 166 19.46 16.06 -7.39
CA LEU A 166 19.39 17.14 -6.39
C LEU A 166 18.67 18.38 -6.88
N THR A 167 18.95 18.84 -8.10
CA THR A 167 18.30 20.02 -8.67
C THR A 167 16.81 19.79 -8.92
N ALA A 168 16.41 18.58 -9.33
CA ALA A 168 15.01 18.24 -9.54
C ALA A 168 14.25 18.19 -8.20
N ALA A 169 14.85 17.54 -7.19
CA ALA A 169 14.29 17.39 -5.85
C ALA A 169 14.05 18.73 -5.15
N ALA A 170 14.90 19.72 -5.39
CA ALA A 170 14.83 21.03 -4.76
C ALA A 170 13.90 22.03 -5.45
N ARG A 171 13.28 21.65 -6.58
CA ARG A 171 12.37 22.54 -7.32
C ARG A 171 11.24 23.02 -6.41
N GLY A 172 10.98 24.33 -6.42
CA GLY A 172 9.94 24.95 -5.59
C GLY A 172 10.40 25.30 -4.16
N THR A 173 11.66 25.02 -3.81
CA THR A 173 12.23 25.39 -2.50
C THR A 173 13.22 26.55 -2.63
N VAL A 174 13.52 27.20 -1.50
CA VAL A 174 14.55 28.26 -1.44
C VAL A 174 15.98 27.75 -1.73
N PHE A 175 16.19 26.44 -1.76
CA PHE A 175 17.50 25.82 -1.94
C PHE A 175 17.81 25.47 -3.41
N ALA A 176 16.83 25.63 -4.32
CA ALA A 176 16.91 25.14 -5.71
C ALA A 176 18.16 25.60 -6.49
N GLU A 177 18.64 26.82 -6.22
CA GLU A 177 19.77 27.42 -6.92
C GLU A 177 21.10 27.29 -6.15
N ASN A 178 21.10 26.73 -4.94
CA ASN A 178 22.28 26.68 -4.09
C ASN A 178 22.90 25.28 -4.03
N VAL A 179 23.84 25.01 -4.92
CA VAL A 179 24.51 23.70 -5.04
C VAL A 179 25.17 23.25 -3.74
N SER A 180 25.80 24.16 -2.99
CA SER A 180 26.46 23.82 -1.71
C SER A 180 25.44 23.39 -0.65
N ALA A 181 24.31 24.10 -0.55
CA ALA A 181 23.21 23.75 0.34
C ALA A 181 22.61 22.38 -0.02
N LEU A 182 22.39 22.12 -1.30
CA LEU A 182 21.88 20.83 -1.77
C LEU A 182 22.84 19.68 -1.50
N ALA A 183 24.15 19.89 -1.67
CA ALA A 183 25.16 18.89 -1.34
C ALA A 183 25.18 18.58 0.17
N LEU A 184 25.06 19.60 1.02
CA LEU A 184 24.97 19.43 2.48
C LEU A 184 23.71 18.66 2.86
N LEU A 185 22.55 19.04 2.31
CA LEU A 185 21.28 18.35 2.53
C LEU A 185 21.36 16.88 2.09
N SER A 186 21.89 16.60 0.89
CA SER A 186 22.12 15.23 0.41
C SER A 186 22.97 14.42 1.40
N THR A 187 24.07 15.01 1.87
CA THR A 187 25.00 14.35 2.81
C THR A 187 24.30 14.02 4.14
N LYS A 188 23.41 14.90 4.61
CA LYS A 188 22.62 14.68 5.83
C LYS A 188 21.60 13.55 5.65
N LEU A 189 20.93 13.49 4.51
CA LEU A 189 20.04 12.36 4.19
C LEU A 189 20.82 11.05 4.07
N ASP A 190 21.98 11.05 3.42
CA ASP A 190 22.86 9.88 3.31
C ASP A 190 23.29 9.35 4.68
N HIS A 191 23.49 10.23 5.66
CA HIS A 191 23.80 9.84 7.03
C HIS A 191 22.64 9.10 7.71
N VAL A 192 21.39 9.56 7.52
CA VAL A 192 20.19 8.86 8.02
C VAL A 192 20.05 7.49 7.38
N LEU A 193 20.35 7.38 6.09
CA LEU A 193 20.20 6.16 5.31
C LEU A 193 21.45 5.26 5.33
N ALA A 194 22.46 5.57 6.14
CA ALA A 194 23.74 4.87 6.16
C ALA A 194 23.61 3.38 6.53
N GLU A 195 22.60 3.01 7.31
CA GLU A 195 22.31 1.61 7.66
C GLU A 195 21.61 0.85 6.51
N TYR A 196 20.94 1.58 5.62
CA TYR A 196 20.11 1.10 4.52
C TYR A 196 20.60 1.57 3.14
N PRO A 197 21.91 1.42 2.79
CA PRO A 197 22.37 1.80 1.47
C PRO A 197 21.72 0.91 0.41
N TYR A 198 21.31 1.50 -0.71
CA TYR A 198 20.65 0.81 -1.82
C TYR A 198 21.42 -0.41 -2.34
N ASN A 199 22.75 -0.43 -2.21
CA ASN A 199 23.58 -1.56 -2.61
C ASN A 199 23.41 -2.83 -1.75
N LYS A 200 22.78 -2.75 -0.57
CA LYS A 200 22.45 -3.91 0.27
C LYS A 200 21.18 -4.66 -0.17
N PHE A 201 20.33 -4.05 -0.99
CA PHE A 201 19.09 -4.69 -1.44
C PHE A 201 19.35 -5.72 -2.53
N GLU A 202 18.77 -6.92 -2.42
CA GLU A 202 19.01 -8.03 -3.35
C GLU A 202 18.51 -7.68 -4.76
N THR A 203 17.31 -7.12 -4.84
CA THR A 203 16.69 -6.72 -6.10
C THR A 203 16.33 -5.23 -6.13
N CYS A 204 16.14 -4.70 -7.34
CA CYS A 204 15.61 -3.36 -7.56
C CYS A 204 14.19 -3.21 -6.95
N ALA A 205 13.37 -4.26 -7.05
CA ALA A 205 12.00 -4.25 -6.52
C ALA A 205 11.97 -4.11 -4.99
N ASP A 206 12.89 -4.77 -4.28
CA ASP A 206 12.99 -4.66 -2.82
C ASP A 206 13.35 -3.24 -2.39
N TYR A 207 14.24 -2.59 -3.14
CA TYR A 207 14.64 -1.22 -2.83
C TYR A 207 13.52 -0.22 -3.11
N LEU A 208 12.82 -0.36 -4.23
CA LEU A 208 11.63 0.47 -4.54
C LEU A 208 10.55 0.33 -3.45
N LYS A 209 10.33 -0.89 -2.94
CA LYS A 209 9.42 -1.15 -1.82
C LYS A 209 9.86 -0.48 -0.53
N PHE A 210 11.15 -0.51 -0.23
CA PHE A 210 11.72 0.21 0.91
C PHE A 210 11.51 1.72 0.80
N LEU A 211 11.82 2.31 -0.35
CA LEU A 211 11.65 3.76 -0.57
C LEU A 211 10.18 4.17 -0.46
N LYS A 212 9.26 3.40 -1.02
CA LYS A 212 7.82 3.68 -0.89
C LYS A 212 7.35 3.62 0.56
N HIS A 213 7.76 2.60 1.31
CA HIS A 213 7.42 2.48 2.72
C HIS A 213 7.93 3.70 3.51
N LEU A 214 9.18 4.08 3.30
CA LEU A 214 9.82 5.23 3.93
C LEU A 214 9.11 6.55 3.59
N ILE A 215 8.67 6.73 2.35
CA ILE A 215 8.00 7.95 1.89
C ILE A 215 6.55 8.03 2.42
N GLU A 216 5.80 6.93 2.42
CA GLU A 216 4.35 6.95 2.64
C GLU A 216 3.92 6.63 4.08
N ILE A 217 4.79 6.00 4.89
CA ILE A 217 4.43 5.62 6.27
C ILE A 217 5.05 6.61 7.25
N TYR A 218 4.23 7.57 7.71
CA TYR A 218 4.63 8.63 8.64
C TYR A 218 5.19 8.11 9.97
N ASP A 219 4.60 7.04 10.51
CA ASP A 219 5.04 6.45 11.78
C ASP A 219 6.34 5.64 11.66
N ASP A 220 6.90 5.51 10.46
CA ASP A 220 8.16 4.80 10.26
C ASP A 220 9.31 5.52 11.01
N PRO A 221 10.13 4.80 11.80
CA PRO A 221 11.21 5.41 12.55
C PRO A 221 12.24 6.15 11.68
N LEU A 222 12.51 5.69 10.45
CA LEU A 222 13.43 6.38 9.54
C LEU A 222 12.77 7.61 8.95
N HIS A 223 11.48 7.58 8.62
CA HIS A 223 10.73 8.77 8.22
C HIS A 223 10.84 9.87 9.28
N GLN A 224 10.62 9.53 10.54
CA GLN A 224 10.75 10.46 11.66
C GLN A 224 12.19 10.96 11.85
N GLN A 225 13.20 10.11 11.61
CA GLN A 225 14.60 10.53 11.62
C GLN A 225 14.93 11.51 10.49
N ILE A 226 14.38 11.32 9.29
CA ILE A 226 14.53 12.26 8.16
C ILE A 226 13.96 13.63 8.56
N ASN A 227 12.77 13.67 9.14
CA ASN A 227 12.15 14.90 9.66
C ASN A 227 13.00 15.57 10.73
N GLN A 228 13.53 14.79 11.68
CA GLN A 228 14.40 15.30 12.72
C GLN A 228 15.70 15.87 12.15
N VAL A 229 16.32 15.22 11.17
CA VAL A 229 17.54 15.73 10.52
C VAL A 229 17.26 16.98 9.69
N ALA A 230 16.09 17.07 9.04
CA ALA A 230 15.68 18.29 8.34
C ALA A 230 15.59 19.47 9.34
N TYR A 231 15.01 19.23 10.52
CA TYR A 231 14.95 20.22 11.60
C TYR A 231 16.34 20.67 12.09
N GLN A 232 17.26 19.73 12.29
CA GLN A 232 18.59 19.98 12.86
C GLN A 232 19.64 20.51 11.87
N THR A 233 19.36 20.47 10.57
CA THR A 233 20.35 20.89 9.56
C THR A 233 20.33 22.41 9.39
N ASP A 234 21.38 23.07 9.86
CA ASP A 234 21.53 24.54 9.88
C ASP A 234 21.98 25.16 8.54
N VAL A 235 21.55 24.59 7.40
CA VAL A 235 21.92 25.12 6.07
C VAL A 235 21.40 26.54 5.85
N ASP A 236 20.30 26.89 6.49
CA ASP A 236 19.72 28.24 6.48
C ASP A 236 20.64 29.30 7.10
N ILE A 237 21.40 28.95 8.15
CA ILE A 237 22.36 29.86 8.79
C ILE A 237 23.51 30.18 7.82
N GLU A 238 24.02 29.17 7.11
CA GLU A 238 25.10 29.34 6.11
C GLU A 238 24.68 30.24 4.94
N LEU A 239 23.38 30.24 4.62
CA LEU A 239 22.78 31.10 3.59
C LEU A 239 22.42 32.50 4.10
N GLY A 240 22.64 32.79 5.39
CA GLY A 240 22.23 34.04 6.01
C GLY A 240 20.70 34.19 6.14
N LEU A 241 19.95 33.09 6.01
CA LEU A 241 18.50 33.06 6.16
C LEU A 241 18.13 32.96 7.64
N VAL A 242 18.48 34.00 8.40
CA VAL A 242 18.11 34.13 9.81
C VAL A 242 16.90 35.05 9.91
N GLY A 243 15.81 34.56 10.50
CA GLY A 243 14.58 35.33 10.63
C GLY A 243 13.75 34.92 11.83
N ASP A 244 12.49 35.35 11.82
CA ASP A 244 11.52 35.00 12.85
C ASP A 244 11.14 33.51 12.82
N GLU A 245 10.34 33.10 13.79
CA GLU A 245 9.88 31.72 13.94
C GLU A 245 9.09 31.21 12.73
N LEU A 246 8.37 32.10 12.02
CA LEU A 246 7.64 31.75 10.80
C LEU A 246 8.59 31.39 9.66
N LEU A 247 9.63 32.20 9.45
CA LEU A 247 10.66 31.89 8.47
C LEU A 247 11.35 30.57 8.81
N ARG A 248 11.72 30.38 10.09
CA ARG A 248 12.38 29.14 10.53
C ARG A 248 11.52 27.90 10.23
N ARG A 249 10.21 27.95 10.52
CA ARG A 249 9.27 26.87 10.22
C ARG A 249 9.19 26.60 8.71
N SER A 250 9.06 27.64 7.89
CA SER A 250 9.05 27.50 6.43
C SER A 250 10.35 26.88 5.89
N LEU A 251 11.50 27.25 6.43
CA LEU A 251 12.79 26.67 6.03
C LEU A 251 12.91 25.19 6.41
N ILE A 252 12.35 24.78 7.55
CA ILE A 252 12.26 23.36 7.93
C ILE A 252 11.41 22.58 6.93
N GLU A 253 10.24 23.09 6.54
CA GLU A 253 9.37 22.45 5.55
C GLU A 253 10.04 22.34 4.18
N HIS A 254 10.79 23.36 3.75
CA HIS A 254 11.60 23.29 2.54
C HIS A 254 12.67 22.19 2.63
N LYS A 255 13.34 22.02 3.79
CA LYS A 255 14.33 20.95 3.99
C LYS A 255 13.69 19.56 3.90
N LYS A 256 12.55 19.35 4.57
CA LYS A 256 11.77 18.11 4.47
C LYS A 256 11.37 17.82 3.01
N THR A 257 10.86 18.84 2.32
CA THR A 257 10.47 18.75 0.90
C THR A 257 11.64 18.28 0.04
N VAL A 258 12.83 18.88 0.20
CA VAL A 258 14.04 18.45 -0.53
C VAL A 258 14.34 16.97 -0.26
N PHE A 259 14.32 16.52 1.01
CA PHE A 259 14.64 15.14 1.35
C PHE A 259 13.68 14.13 0.72
N PHE A 260 12.37 14.32 0.89
CA PHE A 260 11.40 13.37 0.36
C PHE A 260 11.30 13.44 -1.17
N ASN A 261 11.45 14.63 -1.78
CA ASN A 261 11.52 14.72 -3.23
C ASN A 261 12.77 14.03 -3.78
N LEU A 262 13.91 14.09 -3.07
CA LEU A 262 15.11 13.36 -3.51
C LEU A 262 14.88 11.85 -3.55
N LEU A 263 14.15 11.31 -2.56
CA LEU A 263 13.75 9.89 -2.56
C LEU A 263 12.74 9.57 -3.67
N ARG A 264 11.81 10.48 -4.00
CA ARG A 264 10.87 10.31 -5.12
C ARG A 264 11.58 10.35 -6.47
N GLU A 265 12.51 11.28 -6.66
CA GLU A 265 13.33 11.38 -7.88
C GLU A 265 14.23 10.15 -8.04
N GLU A 266 14.75 9.61 -6.93
CA GLU A 266 15.48 8.35 -6.91
C GLU A 266 14.59 7.18 -7.39
N VAL A 267 13.33 7.11 -6.95
CA VAL A 267 12.37 6.12 -7.46
C VAL A 267 12.07 6.32 -8.94
N ALA A 268 11.81 7.55 -9.38
CA ALA A 268 11.52 7.86 -10.78
C ALA A 268 12.69 7.46 -11.68
N PHE A 269 13.92 7.75 -11.26
CA PHE A 269 15.14 7.39 -11.98
C PHE A 269 15.31 5.87 -12.08
N ILE A 270 15.10 5.13 -10.98
CA ILE A 270 15.16 3.66 -11.00
C ILE A 270 14.07 3.09 -11.91
N CYS A 271 12.84 3.61 -11.84
CA CYS A 271 11.73 3.16 -12.68
C CYS A 271 12.04 3.35 -14.17
N GLN A 272 12.59 4.51 -14.54
CA GLN A 272 13.04 4.78 -15.90
C GLN A 272 14.15 3.82 -16.34
N GLU A 273 15.18 3.63 -15.50
CA GLU A 273 16.31 2.75 -15.83
C GLU A 273 15.87 1.29 -15.97
N PHE A 274 14.91 0.81 -15.17
CA PHE A 274 14.46 -0.59 -15.19
C PHE A 274 13.19 -0.82 -16.02
N ASN A 275 12.66 0.22 -16.68
CA ASN A 275 11.39 0.19 -17.39
C ASN A 275 10.27 -0.40 -16.52
N LYS A 276 10.16 0.10 -15.29
CA LYS A 276 9.15 -0.29 -14.30
C LYS A 276 8.19 0.85 -14.05
N GLU A 277 6.96 0.50 -13.73
CA GLU A 277 5.98 1.43 -13.18
C GLU A 277 5.90 1.20 -11.67
N TYR A 278 5.99 2.28 -10.90
CA TYR A 278 5.90 2.22 -9.45
C TYR A 278 5.12 3.42 -8.93
N ASN A 279 3.94 3.16 -8.38
CA ASN A 279 3.06 4.21 -7.88
C ASN A 279 3.53 4.63 -6.49
N ILE A 280 4.10 5.82 -6.39
CA ILE A 280 4.36 6.52 -5.12
C ILE A 280 3.46 7.73 -5.10
N LEU A 281 2.85 8.00 -3.94
CA LEU A 281 2.02 9.18 -3.74
C LEU A 281 2.82 10.45 -4.08
N SER A 282 2.18 11.37 -4.82
CA SER A 282 2.77 12.66 -5.13
C SER A 282 2.96 13.49 -3.84
N PRO A 283 3.85 14.50 -3.84
CA PRO A 283 3.95 15.43 -2.73
C PRO A 283 2.57 16.03 -2.34
N GLU A 284 1.72 16.28 -3.33
CA GLU A 284 0.36 16.81 -3.14
C GLU A 284 -0.59 15.79 -2.51
N ASP A 285 -0.49 14.50 -2.88
CA ASP A 285 -1.32 13.43 -2.30
C ASP A 285 -0.90 13.08 -0.86
N ILE A 286 0.34 13.41 -0.50
CA ILE A 286 0.90 13.16 0.83
C ILE A 286 0.52 14.27 1.80
N ALA A 287 0.04 15.44 1.34
CA ALA A 287 -0.29 16.63 2.14
C ALA A 287 -0.62 16.26 3.59
N GLU A 288 0.35 16.50 4.49
CA GLU A 288 0.24 16.16 5.90
C GLU A 288 -1.12 16.66 6.39
N PRO A 289 -1.98 15.80 6.97
CA PRO A 289 -3.19 16.25 7.65
C PRO A 289 -2.89 17.24 8.80
N GLU A 290 -1.62 17.39 9.17
CA GLU A 290 -1.18 18.08 10.39
C GLU A 290 -1.08 19.60 10.32
N LEU A 291 -1.08 20.26 9.14
CA LEU A 291 -0.89 21.71 9.06
C LEU A 291 -2.11 22.53 8.62
N GLU A 292 -3.03 21.99 7.82
CA GLU A 292 -4.26 22.72 7.47
C GLU A 292 -5.38 22.58 8.51
N GLN A 293 -5.39 21.49 9.29
CA GLN A 293 -6.42 21.29 10.32
C GLN A 293 -6.30 22.21 11.53
N PRO A 294 -5.11 22.52 12.10
CA PRO A 294 -5.05 23.29 13.35
C PRO A 294 -5.61 24.70 13.23
N LEU A 295 -5.41 25.38 12.09
CA LEU A 295 -5.87 26.76 11.90
C LEU A 295 -7.37 26.84 11.60
N GLN A 296 -7.90 25.98 10.73
CA GLN A 296 -9.34 25.98 10.42
C GLN A 296 -10.19 25.44 11.59
N ILE A 297 -9.68 24.44 12.33
CA ILE A 297 -10.31 23.98 13.57
C ILE A 297 -10.26 25.09 14.62
N TYR A 298 -9.11 25.77 14.78
CA TYR A 298 -8.99 26.88 15.72
C TYR A 298 -9.93 28.04 15.39
N GLU A 299 -10.03 28.48 14.14
CA GLU A 299 -10.94 29.56 13.74
C GLU A 299 -12.42 29.18 13.96
N ARG A 300 -12.81 27.96 13.55
CA ARG A 300 -14.17 27.45 13.76
C ARG A 300 -14.53 27.31 15.24
N GLU A 301 -13.58 26.85 16.06
CA GLU A 301 -13.77 26.67 17.49
C GLU A 301 -13.71 27.99 18.26
N GLN A 302 -12.97 28.99 17.76
CA GLN A 302 -12.95 30.34 18.31
C GLN A 302 -14.28 31.06 18.08
N GLU A 303 -14.91 30.92 16.90
CA GLU A 303 -16.29 31.38 16.66
C GLU A 303 -17.30 30.69 17.59
N LEU A 304 -17.12 29.39 17.83
CA LEU A 304 -17.95 28.62 18.78
C LEU A 304 -17.72 29.06 20.23
N TYR A 305 -16.49 29.42 20.59
CA TYR A 305 -16.14 29.94 21.91
C TYR A 305 -16.77 31.30 22.19
N GLU A 306 -16.75 32.21 21.22
CA GLU A 306 -17.46 33.48 21.32
C GLU A 306 -18.97 33.24 21.52
N THR A 307 -19.53 32.23 20.86
CA THR A 307 -20.94 31.82 21.02
C THR A 307 -21.26 31.29 22.43
N ILE A 308 -20.33 30.56 23.07
CA ILE A 308 -20.49 30.06 24.45
C ILE A 308 -20.35 31.21 25.46
N TYR A 309 -19.36 32.09 25.27
CA TYR A 309 -19.02 33.14 26.23
C TYR A 309 -20.03 34.30 26.21
N GLU A 310 -20.68 34.56 25.07
CA GLU A 310 -21.82 35.50 24.99
C GLU A 310 -23.09 34.96 25.65
N GLY A 311 -23.04 33.74 26.19
CA GLY A 311 -23.88 33.31 27.29
C GLY A 311 -25.36 33.28 26.96
N SER A 312 -25.77 32.50 25.95
CA SER A 312 -27.11 31.91 25.77
C SER A 312 -27.24 31.24 24.40
N ASN A 313 -26.47 30.19 24.10
CA ASN A 313 -26.97 29.22 23.14
C ASN A 313 -27.55 28.01 23.89
N PRO A 314 -28.83 28.05 24.31
CA PRO A 314 -29.48 26.95 25.02
C PRO A 314 -29.60 25.68 24.16
N GLU A 315 -29.13 25.69 22.91
CA GLU A 315 -29.23 24.58 21.98
C GLU A 315 -28.05 23.60 22.05
N LEU A 316 -26.91 23.97 22.65
CA LEU A 316 -25.78 23.05 22.77
C LEU A 316 -26.02 22.01 23.87
N THR A 317 -25.89 20.75 23.51
CA THR A 317 -25.86 19.64 24.45
C THR A 317 -24.66 19.74 25.40
N GLN A 318 -24.75 19.11 26.57
CA GLN A 318 -23.63 19.11 27.51
C GLN A 318 -22.40 18.37 26.96
N LEU A 319 -22.59 17.36 26.10
CA LEU A 319 -21.49 16.71 25.38
C LEU A 319 -20.74 17.70 24.48
N GLU A 320 -21.46 18.49 23.67
CA GLU A 320 -20.83 19.50 22.80
C GLU A 320 -20.08 20.53 23.63
N GLN A 321 -20.65 20.97 24.76
CA GLN A 321 -19.97 21.91 25.67
C GLN A 321 -18.67 21.32 26.25
N ILE A 322 -18.65 20.02 26.59
CA ILE A 322 -17.44 19.31 27.05
C ILE A 322 -16.40 19.24 25.93
N GLN A 323 -16.80 18.85 24.73
CA GLN A 323 -15.91 18.75 23.57
C GLN A 323 -15.22 20.09 23.28
N ILE A 324 -16.01 21.17 23.26
CA ILE A 324 -15.50 22.52 23.03
C ILE A 324 -14.54 22.95 24.14
N ALA A 325 -14.89 22.73 25.41
CA ALA A 325 -14.02 23.04 26.54
C ALA A 325 -12.69 22.28 26.48
N VAL A 326 -12.72 21.00 26.05
CA VAL A 326 -11.51 20.19 25.89
C VAL A 326 -10.62 20.70 24.76
N THR A 327 -11.18 21.07 23.60
CA THR A 327 -10.34 21.58 22.52
C THR A 327 -9.74 22.93 22.86
N LEU A 328 -10.51 23.84 23.46
CA LEU A 328 -10.00 25.14 23.88
C LEU A 328 -8.89 25.01 24.92
N ALA A 329 -9.05 24.10 25.88
CA ALA A 329 -8.01 23.79 26.84
C ALA A 329 -6.73 23.27 26.16
N GLN A 330 -6.87 22.42 25.14
CA GLN A 330 -5.75 21.89 24.36
C GLN A 330 -5.07 23.01 23.56
N CYS A 331 -5.84 23.88 22.91
CA CYS A 331 -5.35 25.05 22.19
C CYS A 331 -4.60 26.01 23.12
N ASN A 332 -5.22 26.42 24.22
CA ASN A 332 -4.62 27.32 25.21
C ASN A 332 -3.35 26.73 25.83
N TYR A 333 -3.35 25.41 26.10
CA TYR A 333 -2.17 24.72 26.59
C TYR A 333 -1.03 24.66 25.57
N ARG A 334 -1.35 24.43 24.29
CA ARG A 334 -0.39 24.45 23.17
C ARG A 334 0.16 25.86 22.94
N GLU A 335 -0.68 26.89 22.93
CA GLU A 335 -0.24 28.28 22.76
C GLU A 335 0.66 28.73 23.89
N TRP A 336 0.30 28.40 25.14
CA TRP A 336 1.15 28.63 26.29
C TRP A 336 2.51 27.93 26.10
N PHE A 337 2.51 26.68 25.63
CA PHE A 337 3.74 25.92 25.40
C PHE A 337 4.61 26.55 24.30
N GLU A 338 4.00 26.98 23.20
CA GLU A 338 4.66 27.62 22.05
C GLU A 338 5.08 29.09 22.32
N ASP A 339 4.66 29.68 23.44
CA ASP A 339 4.91 31.09 23.78
C ASP A 339 4.32 32.07 22.75
N LYS A 340 3.18 31.70 22.15
CA LYS A 340 2.45 32.57 21.22
C LYS A 340 1.63 33.61 21.98
N SER A 341 1.45 34.78 21.37
CA SER A 341 0.49 35.82 21.78
C SER A 341 0.61 36.33 23.23
N GLY A 342 1.76 36.14 23.90
CA GLY A 342 1.94 36.57 25.29
C GLY A 342 1.15 35.76 26.32
N VAL A 343 0.62 34.59 25.95
CA VAL A 343 -0.22 33.73 26.83
C VAL A 343 0.52 33.30 28.10
N LYS A 344 1.86 33.21 28.06
CA LYS A 344 2.69 32.98 29.26
C LYS A 344 2.57 34.06 30.32
N GLU A 345 2.11 35.26 29.99
CA GLU A 345 1.92 36.33 30.98
C GLU A 345 0.64 36.14 31.80
N ILE A 346 -0.39 35.48 31.24
CA ILE A 346 -1.68 35.24 31.89
C ILE A 346 -1.59 34.12 32.93
N ARG A 347 -0.89 33.02 32.59
CA ARG A 347 -0.74 31.83 33.45
C ARG A 347 0.60 31.73 34.16
N GLY A 348 1.43 32.77 34.03
CA GLY A 348 2.76 32.86 34.62
C GLY A 348 3.85 32.25 33.73
N ARG A 349 4.97 32.97 33.64
CA ARG A 349 6.15 32.55 32.87
C ARG A 349 6.75 31.27 33.44
N ASP A 350 7.39 30.51 32.57
CA ASP A 350 8.25 29.39 32.95
C ASP A 350 9.27 29.83 34.00
N GLY A 351 9.44 29.00 35.04
CA GLY A 351 10.59 29.16 35.91
C GLY A 351 11.87 28.96 35.10
N PHE A 352 12.92 29.71 35.41
CA PHE A 352 14.22 29.62 34.70
C PHE A 352 14.73 28.17 34.52
N PHE A 353 14.41 27.27 35.45
CA PHE A 353 14.80 25.86 35.41
C PHE A 353 13.80 24.90 34.71
N SER A 354 12.53 25.29 34.47
CA SER A 354 11.56 24.43 33.76
C SER A 354 11.85 24.36 32.26
N ARG A 355 12.46 25.41 31.69
CA ARG A 355 12.83 25.49 30.26
C ARG A 355 14.06 24.66 29.88
N TRP A 356 15.01 24.47 30.81
CA TRP A 356 16.33 23.90 30.51
C TRP A 356 16.49 22.43 30.93
N PHE A 357 15.77 21.97 31.96
CA PHE A 357 15.98 20.63 32.54
C PHE A 357 14.85 19.64 32.32
N PHE A 358 13.66 20.09 31.91
CA PHE A 358 12.48 19.23 31.86
C PHE A 358 11.88 19.18 30.46
N ARG A 359 12.12 18.06 29.80
CA ARG A 359 11.48 17.55 28.58
C ARG A 359 9.97 17.26 28.74
N HIS A 360 9.33 17.86 29.74
CA HIS A 360 7.96 17.57 30.18
C HIS A 360 6.87 18.25 29.33
N GLY A 361 7.26 19.11 28.39
CA GLY A 361 6.34 19.76 27.44
C GLY A 361 5.74 18.79 26.43
N ASP A 362 6.57 18.13 25.62
CA ASP A 362 6.09 17.26 24.53
C ASP A 362 5.25 16.09 25.02
N SER A 363 5.64 15.45 26.13
CA SER A 363 4.84 14.36 26.72
C SER A 363 3.49 14.86 27.22
N GLY A 364 3.44 16.08 27.77
CA GLY A 364 2.21 16.72 28.22
C GLY A 364 1.32 17.08 27.03
N GLN A 365 1.88 17.67 25.98
CA GLN A 365 1.18 18.01 24.74
C GLN A 365 0.60 16.76 24.07
N LYS A 366 1.39 15.69 23.93
CA LYS A 366 0.90 14.41 23.38
C LYS A 366 -0.24 13.82 24.22
N ARG A 367 -0.14 13.86 25.55
CA ARG A 367 -1.23 13.41 26.43
C ARG A 367 -2.49 14.26 26.26
N ALA A 368 -2.36 15.57 26.13
CA ALA A 368 -3.49 16.48 25.91
C ALA A 368 -4.16 16.26 24.53
N ILE A 369 -3.36 16.05 23.48
CA ILE A 369 -3.86 15.69 22.14
C ILE A 369 -4.63 14.38 22.19
N ASN A 370 -4.02 13.31 22.73
CA ASN A 370 -4.66 12.01 22.83
C ASN A 370 -5.97 12.08 23.62
N PHE A 371 -6.00 12.84 24.72
CA PHE A 371 -7.20 13.04 25.52
C PHE A 371 -8.28 13.78 24.73
N SER A 372 -7.91 14.84 23.98
CA SER A 372 -8.85 15.53 23.09
C SER A 372 -9.42 14.61 22.02
N THR A 373 -8.57 13.80 21.38
CA THR A 373 -9.01 12.80 20.38
C THR A 373 -9.98 11.79 20.98
N GLU A 374 -9.74 11.32 22.20
CA GLU A 374 -10.62 10.38 22.91
C GLU A 374 -12.01 11.01 23.17
N ILE A 375 -12.04 12.28 23.59
CA ILE A 375 -13.28 13.04 23.83
C ILE A 375 -14.06 13.33 22.53
N HIS A 376 -13.40 13.34 21.38
CA HIS A 376 -14.00 13.57 20.05
C HIS A 376 -14.29 12.29 19.27
N ALA A 377 -14.19 11.12 19.89
CA ALA A 377 -14.52 9.86 19.22
C ALA A 377 -16.01 9.86 18.76
N GLU A 378 -16.28 9.39 17.53
CA GLU A 378 -17.60 9.50 16.88
C GLU A 378 -18.80 8.94 17.68
N GLN A 379 -18.55 8.04 18.64
CA GLN A 379 -19.58 7.34 19.39
C GLN A 379 -19.59 7.66 20.89
N ILE A 380 -18.83 8.67 21.31
CA ILE A 380 -18.75 9.03 22.73
C ILE A 380 -20.07 9.65 23.21
N THR A 381 -20.57 9.15 24.33
CA THR A 381 -21.75 9.71 25.00
C THR A 381 -21.35 10.78 26.01
N GLU A 382 -22.30 11.65 26.41
CA GLU A 382 -22.10 12.67 27.44
C GLU A 382 -21.56 12.08 28.76
N ASN A 383 -22.13 10.95 29.20
CA ASN A 383 -21.72 10.27 30.43
C ASN A 383 -20.30 9.71 30.33
N GLU A 384 -19.91 9.18 29.17
CA GLU A 384 -18.55 8.69 28.93
C GLU A 384 -17.55 9.84 28.91
N ALA A 385 -17.84 10.93 28.21
CA ALA A 385 -17.01 12.13 28.20
C ALA A 385 -16.83 12.71 29.61
N THR A 386 -17.92 12.82 30.37
CA THR A 386 -17.89 13.26 31.78
C THR A 386 -17.03 12.32 32.64
N THR A 387 -17.14 11.01 32.41
CA THR A 387 -16.34 10.00 33.12
C THR A 387 -14.86 10.13 32.80
N LEU A 388 -14.49 10.32 31.52
CA LEU A 388 -13.11 10.50 31.10
C LEU A 388 -12.49 11.77 31.68
N VAL A 389 -13.20 12.90 31.62
CA VAL A 389 -12.78 14.15 32.24
C VAL A 389 -12.57 13.98 33.74
N ASN A 390 -13.55 13.41 34.44
CA ASN A 390 -13.45 13.22 35.90
C ASN A 390 -12.35 12.22 36.26
N SER A 391 -12.11 11.20 35.45
CA SER A 391 -11.01 10.24 35.62
C SER A 391 -9.65 10.93 35.49
N LEU A 392 -9.45 11.77 34.45
CA LEU A 392 -8.25 12.56 34.27
C LEU A 392 -8.01 13.48 35.48
N LEU A 393 -9.04 14.15 35.98
CA LEU A 393 -8.93 15.05 37.13
C LEU A 393 -8.69 14.29 38.46
N ARG A 394 -9.24 13.08 38.62
CA ARG A 394 -9.05 12.28 39.86
C ARG A 394 -7.73 11.50 39.89
N ASP A 395 -7.05 11.34 38.75
CA ASP A 395 -5.76 10.64 38.68
C ASP A 395 -4.74 11.31 39.62
N ASN A 396 -4.12 10.50 40.49
CA ASN A 396 -3.14 10.96 41.47
C ASN A 396 -1.86 11.52 40.82
N LYS A 397 -1.63 11.22 39.54
CA LYS A 397 -0.52 11.77 38.74
C LYS A 397 -0.88 13.06 38.02
N THR A 398 -2.14 13.49 38.06
CA THR A 398 -2.55 14.75 37.41
C THR A 398 -2.03 15.92 38.21
N ALA A 399 -1.09 16.64 37.60
CA ALA A 399 -0.57 17.88 38.16
C ALA A 399 -1.58 19.02 37.94
N TYR A 400 -1.73 19.87 38.95
CA TYR A 400 -2.61 21.05 38.94
C TYR A 400 -1.82 22.37 38.95
N HIS A 401 -0.62 22.34 38.37
CA HIS A 401 0.20 23.54 38.25
C HIS A 401 -0.41 24.51 37.25
N ARG A 402 -0.10 25.80 37.38
CA ARG A 402 -0.61 26.90 36.53
C ARG A 402 -0.41 26.70 35.01
N HIS A 403 0.50 25.81 34.63
CA HIS A 403 0.85 25.47 33.25
C HIS A 403 0.63 23.98 32.92
N SER A 404 -0.16 23.27 33.72
CA SER A 404 -0.57 21.90 33.40
C SER A 404 -1.83 21.92 32.54
N PHE A 405 -1.98 20.92 31.67
CA PHE A 405 -3.20 20.75 30.87
C PHE A 405 -4.47 20.73 31.74
N ALA A 406 -4.43 20.10 32.91
CA ALA A 406 -5.58 20.02 33.82
C ALA A 406 -6.05 21.40 34.32
N SER A 407 -5.14 22.35 34.50
CA SER A 407 -5.52 23.72 34.85
C SER A 407 -6.26 24.41 33.72
N PHE A 408 -5.71 24.36 32.50
CA PHE A 408 -6.38 24.90 31.30
C PHE A 408 -7.75 24.24 31.10
N LEU A 409 -7.82 22.92 31.29
CA LEU A 409 -9.08 22.18 31.18
C LEU A 409 -10.12 22.65 32.20
N LEU A 410 -9.74 22.84 33.46
CA LEU A 410 -10.67 23.34 34.49
C LEU A 410 -11.12 24.77 34.23
N ASP A 411 -10.29 25.59 33.59
CA ASP A 411 -10.67 26.95 33.24
C ASP A 411 -11.80 27.02 32.23
N GLU A 412 -11.81 26.10 31.27
CA GLU A 412 -12.88 26.01 30.28
C GLU A 412 -14.10 25.25 30.85
N LEU A 413 -13.89 24.13 31.55
CA LEU A 413 -14.98 23.31 32.09
C LEU A 413 -15.85 24.04 33.11
N LYS A 414 -15.28 24.94 33.93
CA LYS A 414 -16.07 25.68 34.93
C LYS A 414 -17.10 26.62 34.30
N LEU A 415 -16.98 26.93 33.01
CA LEU A 415 -17.94 27.75 32.27
C LEU A 415 -19.24 26.99 31.96
N ILE A 416 -19.19 25.65 31.96
CA ILE A 416 -20.34 24.76 31.72
C ILE A 416 -21.27 24.82 32.94
N GLN A 417 -22.45 25.41 32.76
CA GLN A 417 -23.45 25.56 33.83
C GLN A 417 -24.04 24.21 34.25
N ASN A 418 -24.44 24.10 35.51
CA ASN A 418 -25.02 22.86 36.09
C ASN A 418 -24.13 21.62 35.95
N SER A 419 -22.83 21.80 35.75
CA SER A 419 -21.85 20.71 35.63
C SER A 419 -21.13 20.46 36.97
N PRO A 420 -20.50 19.28 37.15
CA PRO A 420 -19.64 19.01 38.30
C PRO A 420 -18.46 19.98 38.46
N TRP A 421 -18.10 20.71 37.40
CA TRP A 421 -16.92 21.59 37.36
C TRP A 421 -17.24 23.04 37.66
N SER A 422 -18.52 23.44 37.53
CA SER A 422 -18.99 24.83 37.65
C SER A 422 -18.65 25.55 38.96
N THR A 423 -18.44 24.80 40.04
CA THR A 423 -18.11 25.33 41.37
C THR A 423 -16.61 25.34 41.68
N ILE A 424 -15.80 24.76 40.79
CA ILE A 424 -14.35 24.65 40.98
C ILE A 424 -13.70 25.97 40.59
N ALA A 425 -12.94 26.57 41.51
CA ALA A 425 -12.23 27.82 41.29
C ALA A 425 -10.74 27.66 41.62
N ALA A 426 -9.89 28.30 40.80
CA ALA A 426 -8.49 28.46 41.11
C ALA A 426 -8.30 29.44 42.28
N ASP A 427 -7.21 29.26 43.02
CA ASP A 427 -6.79 30.23 44.03
C ASP A 427 -6.49 31.59 43.38
N ARG A 428 -7.02 32.67 43.96
CA ARG A 428 -6.98 34.01 43.35
C ARG A 428 -5.57 34.61 43.26
N GLU A 429 -4.68 34.22 44.16
CA GLU A 429 -3.33 34.79 44.22
C GLU A 429 -2.34 33.98 43.38
N SER A 430 -2.42 32.65 43.45
CA SER A 430 -1.48 31.75 42.78
C SER A 430 -1.94 31.26 41.41
N ASN A 431 -3.24 31.40 41.10
CA ASN A 431 -3.89 30.83 39.92
C ASN A 431 -3.67 29.32 39.79
N LEU A 432 -3.56 28.63 40.94
CA LEU A 432 -3.40 27.19 41.05
C LEU A 432 -4.72 26.55 41.46
N TYR A 433 -5.01 25.39 40.88
CA TYR A 433 -6.05 24.52 41.39
C TYR A 433 -5.46 23.63 42.48
N ASN A 434 -6.21 23.44 43.56
CA ASN A 434 -5.84 22.50 44.61
C ASN A 434 -6.49 21.14 44.33
N GLN A 435 -5.69 20.08 44.23
CA GLN A 435 -6.17 18.74 43.89
C GLN A 435 -7.23 18.21 44.88
N SER A 436 -7.07 18.43 46.20
CA SER A 436 -8.07 17.96 47.16
C SER A 436 -9.38 18.71 46.98
N THR A 437 -9.32 20.03 46.77
CA THR A 437 -10.52 20.84 46.49
C THR A 437 -11.24 20.40 45.21
N VAL A 438 -10.49 20.07 44.15
CA VAL A 438 -11.05 19.54 42.91
C VAL A 438 -11.75 18.19 43.17
N ILE A 439 -11.09 17.27 43.88
CA ILE A 439 -11.66 15.95 44.19
C ILE A 439 -12.93 16.10 45.05
N ASP A 440 -12.89 16.91 46.10
CA ASP A 440 -14.01 17.14 47.01
C ASP A 440 -15.24 17.71 46.27
N ALA A 441 -15.02 18.63 45.33
CA ALA A 441 -16.09 19.19 44.49
C ALA A 441 -16.71 18.13 43.57
N LEU A 442 -15.88 17.31 42.92
CA LEU A 442 -16.34 16.22 42.05
C LEU A 442 -17.10 15.13 42.83
N GLU A 443 -16.72 14.84 44.07
CA GLU A 443 -17.42 13.87 44.92
C GLU A 443 -18.76 14.41 45.44
N SER A 444 -18.78 15.68 45.85
CA SER A 444 -19.99 16.35 46.34
C SER A 444 -21.10 16.41 45.28
N TYR A 445 -20.72 16.63 44.02
CA TYR A 445 -21.69 16.63 42.91
C TYR A 445 -22.35 15.26 42.71
N VAL A 446 -21.57 14.17 42.77
CA VAL A 446 -22.11 12.79 42.64
C VAL A 446 -23.10 12.49 43.76
N TYR A 447 -22.80 12.91 44.99
CA TYR A 447 -23.70 12.73 46.12
C TYR A 447 -25.03 13.46 45.93
N HIS A 448 -25.00 14.69 45.40
CA HIS A 448 -26.22 15.44 45.11
C HIS A 448 -27.06 14.82 44.00
N GLN A 449 -26.46 14.29 42.93
CA GLN A 449 -27.19 13.62 41.84
C GLN A 449 -27.90 12.33 42.28
N MET A 450 -27.42 11.65 43.33
CA MET A 450 -28.05 10.42 43.84
C MET A 450 -29.25 10.65 44.78
N GLN A 451 -29.48 11.89 45.24
CA GLN A 451 -30.55 12.21 46.19
C GLN A 451 -31.85 12.72 45.54
N TRP A 452 -31.85 12.87 44.22
CA TRP A 452 -33.00 13.23 43.39
C TRP A 452 -33.33 12.08 42.46
#